data_AF-A0AAD5MYD6-F1
#
_entry.id   AF-A0AAD5MYD6-F1
#
_cell.length_a   1.000
_cell.length_b   1.000
_cell.length_c   1.000
_cell.angle_alpha   90.00
_cell.angle_beta   90.00
_cell.angle_gamma   90.00
#
_symmetry.space_group_name_H-M   'P 1'
#
loop_
_entity.id
_entity.type
_entity.pdbx_description
1 polymer ?
#
loop_
_entity_poly.entity_id
_entity_poly.type
_entity_poly.pdbx_seq_one_letter_code
_entity_poly.pdbx_strand_id
1 'polypeptide(L)'
;MDARVRYKVPDGLRPLLEALARETLRSQPRDVIHFAQLFFDELQHHRKSNPNTDIICDPIAYEMFRTDLQRRYNDNCREDRCSSPLDEAATKIQAVFRGHCVRAHPEKFGVSKVISRTQSSEKVQSINNKKDLKRHSVGGYAINFDSPEDRAATKIQAEIRGFLARKHVEKMKKEDSQAATKIQAHIRGYLTRKHLDEQGLLSPSRSRSPLHSVESDEKQN
;
A
#
# COMPACT_ATOMS: atom_id res chain seq x y z
N MET A 1 -25.48 -54.95 -18.39
CA MET A 1 -24.63 -54.06 -17.59
C MET A 1 -25.53 -53.08 -16.86
N ASP A 2 -25.66 -53.23 -15.55
CA ASP A 2 -26.58 -52.46 -14.71
C ASP A 2 -26.25 -50.96 -14.77
N ALA A 3 -27.26 -50.10 -15.01
CA ALA A 3 -27.09 -48.66 -15.16
C ALA A 3 -26.49 -47.99 -13.90
N ARG A 4 -26.64 -48.66 -12.75
CA ARG A 4 -26.06 -48.27 -11.45
C ARG A 4 -24.52 -48.31 -11.41
N VAL A 5 -23.88 -48.97 -12.36
CA VAL A 5 -22.41 -49.11 -12.42
C VAL A 5 -21.76 -48.05 -13.32
N ARG A 6 -22.55 -47.30 -14.11
CA ARG A 6 -22.01 -46.35 -15.10
C ARG A 6 -21.59 -44.99 -14.53
N TYR A 7 -22.14 -44.59 -13.39
CA TYR A 7 -21.88 -43.29 -12.78
C TYR A 7 -21.42 -43.46 -11.33
N LYS A 8 -20.13 -43.76 -11.14
CA LYS A 8 -19.50 -43.72 -9.82
C LYS A 8 -19.01 -42.31 -9.51
N VAL A 9 -19.39 -41.78 -8.35
CA VAL A 9 -18.90 -40.49 -7.86
C VAL A 9 -17.48 -40.68 -7.35
N PRO A 10 -16.51 -39.81 -7.72
CA PRO A 10 -15.16 -39.86 -7.17
C PRO A 10 -15.16 -39.60 -5.65
N ASP A 11 -14.38 -40.39 -4.91
CA ASP A 11 -14.37 -40.35 -3.44
C ASP A 11 -13.97 -38.97 -2.87
N GLY A 12 -13.07 -38.25 -3.56
CA GLY A 12 -12.63 -36.91 -3.16
C GLY A 12 -13.60 -35.77 -3.48
N LEU A 13 -14.69 -36.01 -4.24
CA LEU A 13 -15.62 -34.96 -4.63
C LEU A 13 -16.47 -34.50 -3.43
N ARG A 14 -16.92 -35.45 -2.61
CA ARG A 14 -17.82 -35.16 -1.48
C ARG A 14 -17.14 -34.29 -0.41
N PRO A 15 -15.94 -34.61 0.10
CA PRO A 15 -15.23 -33.75 1.06
C PRO A 15 -14.95 -32.35 0.51
N LEU A 16 -14.62 -32.24 -0.78
CA LEU A 16 -14.33 -30.98 -1.45
C LEU A 16 -15.55 -30.05 -1.49
N LEU A 17 -16.69 -30.56 -1.92
CA LEU A 17 -17.93 -29.78 -1.99
C LEU A 17 -18.46 -29.44 -0.60
N GLU A 18 -18.27 -30.34 0.37
CA GLU A 18 -18.62 -30.08 1.76
C GLU A 18 -17.78 -28.94 2.35
N ALA A 19 -16.47 -28.92 2.09
CA ALA A 19 -15.58 -27.83 2.49
C ALA A 19 -16.00 -26.48 1.88
N LEU A 20 -16.26 -26.45 0.56
CA LEU A 20 -16.76 -25.25 -0.11
C LEU A 20 -18.08 -24.77 0.50
N ALA A 21 -19.02 -25.67 0.76
CA ALA A 21 -20.31 -25.33 1.37
C ALA A 21 -20.14 -24.78 2.79
N ARG A 22 -19.30 -25.42 3.62
CA ARG A 22 -18.98 -24.98 4.98
C ARG A 22 -18.40 -23.56 4.99
N GLU A 23 -17.44 -23.28 4.12
CA GLU A 23 -16.81 -21.96 4.06
C GLU A 23 -17.76 -20.90 3.46
N THR A 24 -18.61 -21.27 2.49
CA THR A 24 -19.65 -20.37 1.95
C THR A 24 -20.66 -19.96 3.03
N LEU A 25 -21.14 -20.91 3.82
CA LEU A 25 -22.08 -20.63 4.93
C LEU A 25 -21.44 -19.79 6.03
N ARG A 26 -20.13 -19.91 6.20
CA ARG A 26 -19.36 -19.16 7.21
C ARG A 26 -19.08 -17.72 6.77
N SER A 27 -18.68 -17.50 5.53
CA SER A 27 -18.35 -16.17 5.01
C SER A 27 -19.58 -15.39 4.51
N GLN A 28 -20.69 -16.08 4.21
CA GLN A 28 -21.92 -15.51 3.66
C GLN A 28 -21.67 -14.50 2.52
N PRO A 29 -21.00 -14.92 1.43
CA PRO A 29 -20.60 -14.01 0.38
C PRO A 29 -21.80 -13.55 -0.44
N ARG A 30 -21.77 -12.30 -0.93
CA ARG A 30 -22.79 -11.78 -1.86
C ARG A 30 -22.73 -12.46 -3.22
N ASP A 31 -21.52 -12.72 -3.72
CA ASP A 31 -21.26 -13.45 -4.95
C ASP A 31 -20.62 -14.81 -4.62
N VAL A 32 -21.43 -15.86 -4.69
CA VAL A 32 -21.02 -17.23 -4.43
C VAL A 32 -20.09 -17.77 -5.52
N ILE A 33 -20.25 -17.31 -6.77
CA ILE A 33 -19.45 -17.78 -7.90
C ILE A 33 -18.02 -17.28 -7.76
N HIS A 34 -17.86 -15.98 -7.49
CA HIS A 34 -16.55 -15.39 -7.23
C HIS A 34 -15.88 -16.00 -5.99
N PHE A 35 -16.65 -16.23 -4.92
CA PHE A 35 -16.13 -16.90 -3.73
C PHE A 35 -15.65 -18.34 -4.03
N ALA A 36 -16.38 -19.09 -4.86
CA ALA A 36 -15.98 -20.44 -5.25
C ALA A 36 -14.69 -20.43 -6.08
N GLN A 37 -14.51 -19.47 -6.98
CA GLN A 37 -13.25 -19.30 -7.72
C GLN A 37 -12.08 -19.06 -6.76
N LEU A 38 -12.25 -18.11 -5.83
CA LEU A 38 -11.24 -17.80 -4.82
C LEU A 38 -10.89 -19.02 -3.95
N PHE A 39 -11.91 -19.80 -3.55
CA PHE A 39 -11.73 -21.04 -2.80
C PHE A 39 -10.85 -22.04 -3.54
N PHE A 40 -11.13 -22.31 -4.82
CA PHE A 40 -10.36 -23.28 -5.60
C PHE A 40 -8.95 -22.79 -5.91
N ASP A 41 -8.77 -21.51 -6.17
CA ASP A 41 -7.45 -20.91 -6.41
C ASP A 41 -6.55 -21.04 -5.17
N GLU A 42 -7.09 -20.72 -4.00
CA GLU A 42 -6.35 -20.84 -2.74
C GLU A 42 -6.07 -22.31 -2.39
N LEU A 43 -7.02 -23.21 -2.67
CA LEU A 43 -6.84 -24.64 -2.46
C LEU A 43 -5.74 -25.21 -3.38
N GLN A 44 -5.72 -24.78 -4.65
CA GLN A 44 -4.65 -25.16 -5.58
C GLN A 44 -3.30 -24.60 -5.14
N HIS A 45 -3.26 -23.37 -4.59
CA HIS A 45 -2.04 -22.78 -4.08
C HIS A 45 -1.45 -23.62 -2.94
N HIS A 46 -2.29 -23.99 -1.95
CA HIS A 46 -1.87 -24.84 -0.84
C HIS A 46 -1.43 -26.24 -1.32
N ARG A 47 -2.05 -26.82 -2.36
CA ARG A 47 -1.62 -28.11 -2.94
C ARG A 47 -0.25 -28.05 -3.59
N LYS A 48 0.07 -26.94 -4.25
CA LYS A 48 1.40 -26.73 -4.85
C LYS A 48 2.47 -26.57 -3.78
N SER A 49 2.15 -25.89 -2.68
CA SER A 49 3.05 -25.69 -1.55
C SER A 49 3.26 -26.96 -0.73
N ASN A 50 2.24 -27.83 -0.61
CA ASN A 50 2.25 -29.05 0.18
C ASN A 50 1.78 -30.27 -0.64
N PRO A 51 2.65 -30.87 -1.48
CA PRO A 51 2.25 -31.92 -2.43
C PRO A 51 1.83 -33.25 -1.78
N ASN A 52 2.26 -33.52 -0.55
CA ASN A 52 2.01 -34.80 0.15
C ASN A 52 0.93 -34.73 1.24
N THR A 53 0.24 -33.60 1.38
CA THR A 53 -0.74 -33.37 2.45
C THR A 53 -2.13 -33.18 1.87
N ASP A 54 -3.10 -33.94 2.35
CA ASP A 54 -4.51 -33.70 2.00
C ASP A 54 -5.06 -32.53 2.84
N ILE A 55 -5.08 -31.35 2.22
CA ILE A 55 -5.48 -30.09 2.86
C ILE A 55 -6.93 -30.12 3.38
N ILE A 56 -7.81 -30.93 2.78
CA ILE A 56 -9.22 -30.97 3.16
C ILE A 56 -9.44 -31.87 4.37
N CYS A 57 -8.67 -32.95 4.46
CA CYS A 57 -8.82 -33.95 5.52
C CYS A 57 -7.90 -33.69 6.72
N ASP A 58 -6.75 -33.06 6.52
CA ASP A 58 -5.83 -32.72 7.62
C ASP A 58 -6.30 -31.45 8.37
N PRO A 59 -6.59 -31.53 9.68
CA PRO A 59 -7.12 -30.38 10.43
C PRO A 59 -6.19 -29.17 10.46
N ILE A 60 -4.87 -29.38 10.51
CA ILE A 60 -3.88 -28.30 10.62
C ILE A 60 -3.77 -27.58 9.27
N ALA A 61 -3.59 -28.34 8.19
CA ALA A 61 -3.56 -27.80 6.83
C ALA A 61 -4.88 -27.10 6.47
N TYR A 62 -6.02 -27.66 6.88
CA TYR A 62 -7.33 -27.05 6.64
C TYR A 62 -7.47 -25.69 7.34
N GLU A 63 -7.04 -25.57 8.60
CA GLU A 63 -7.09 -24.28 9.33
C GLU A 63 -6.15 -23.23 8.71
N MET A 64 -4.98 -23.64 8.22
CA MET A 64 -4.08 -22.74 7.49
C MET A 64 -4.71 -22.25 6.18
N PHE A 65 -5.19 -23.17 5.35
CA PHE A 65 -5.90 -22.88 4.10
C PHE A 65 -7.07 -21.92 4.34
N ARG A 66 -7.90 -22.22 5.34
CA ARG A 66 -9.06 -21.41 5.70
C ARG A 66 -8.67 -20.00 6.14
N THR A 67 -7.62 -19.88 6.95
CA THR A 67 -7.13 -18.56 7.40
C THR A 67 -6.69 -17.70 6.23
N ASP A 68 -6.00 -18.30 5.25
CA ASP A 68 -5.55 -17.60 4.04
C ASP A 68 -6.71 -17.26 3.10
N LEU A 69 -7.66 -18.18 2.92
CA LEU A 69 -8.88 -17.95 2.16
C LEU A 69 -9.69 -16.77 2.73
N GLN A 70 -9.89 -16.75 4.05
CA GLN A 70 -10.65 -15.70 4.71
C GLN A 70 -9.93 -14.34 4.64
N ARG A 71 -8.59 -14.34 4.71
CA ARG A 71 -7.79 -13.13 4.49
C ARG A 71 -8.00 -12.57 3.09
N ARG A 72 -7.80 -13.40 2.06
CA ARG A 72 -7.96 -12.97 0.65
C ARG A 72 -9.38 -12.51 0.37
N TYR A 73 -10.38 -13.19 0.91
CA TYR A 73 -11.78 -12.79 0.73
C TYR A 73 -12.06 -11.40 1.30
N ASN A 74 -11.56 -11.12 2.50
CA ASN A 74 -11.71 -9.81 3.14
C ASN A 74 -10.97 -8.69 2.41
N ASP A 75 -9.81 -8.98 1.81
CA ASP A 75 -9.06 -8.02 1.01
C ASP A 75 -9.77 -7.70 -0.31
N ASN A 76 -10.36 -8.68 -0.99
CA ASN A 76 -11.18 -8.44 -2.18
C ASN A 76 -12.47 -7.65 -1.84
N CYS A 77 -13.10 -7.90 -0.68
CA CYS A 77 -14.22 -7.08 -0.19
C CYS A 77 -13.82 -5.64 0.20
N ARG A 78 -12.53 -5.36 0.39
CA ARG A 78 -12.03 -4.00 0.63
C ARG A 78 -11.88 -3.20 -0.65
N GLU A 79 -11.66 -3.83 -1.80
CA GLU A 79 -11.65 -3.13 -3.10
C GLU A 79 -13.02 -2.53 -3.44
N ASP A 80 -14.11 -3.14 -2.96
CA ASP A 80 -15.48 -2.61 -3.11
C ASP A 80 -15.81 -1.43 -2.19
N ARG A 81 -14.97 -1.11 -1.19
CA ARG A 81 -14.94 0.25 -0.66
C ARG A 81 -14.17 1.09 -1.65
N CYS A 82 -14.81 1.38 -2.77
CA CYS A 82 -14.52 2.56 -3.54
C CYS A 82 -14.80 3.73 -2.61
N SER A 83 -13.83 4.09 -1.77
CA SER A 83 -13.84 5.36 -1.07
C SER A 83 -13.73 6.39 -2.17
N SER A 84 -14.89 6.78 -2.71
CA SER A 84 -15.00 7.97 -3.54
C SER A 84 -14.17 9.05 -2.87
N PRO A 85 -13.46 9.91 -3.61
CA PRO A 85 -12.74 11.03 -3.02
C PRO A 85 -13.60 11.82 -2.01
N LEU A 86 -14.94 11.81 -2.19
CA LEU A 86 -15.92 12.34 -1.24
C LEU A 86 -15.98 11.56 0.08
N ASP A 87 -16.02 10.24 0.06
CA ASP A 87 -16.08 9.40 1.27
C ASP A 87 -14.79 9.47 2.09
N GLU A 88 -13.64 9.55 1.40
CA GLU A 88 -12.36 9.75 2.06
C GLU A 88 -12.30 11.14 2.73
N ALA A 89 -12.74 12.19 2.02
CA ALA A 89 -12.84 13.54 2.57
C ALA A 89 -13.84 13.60 3.74
N ALA A 90 -15.02 12.99 3.60
CA ALA A 90 -16.04 12.93 4.63
C ALA A 90 -15.51 12.25 5.89
N THR A 91 -14.84 11.11 5.74
CA THR A 91 -14.22 10.38 6.85
C THR A 91 -13.18 11.25 7.56
N LYS A 92 -12.34 11.98 6.82
CA LYS A 92 -11.36 12.91 7.39
C LYS A 92 -12.03 14.05 8.17
N ILE A 93 -13.05 14.68 7.59
CA ILE A 93 -13.81 15.78 8.25
C ILE A 93 -14.48 15.27 9.52
N GLN A 94 -15.17 14.13 9.45
CA GLN A 94 -15.85 13.51 10.59
C GLN A 94 -14.85 13.15 11.71
N ALA A 95 -13.73 12.52 11.38
CA ALA A 95 -12.71 12.14 12.35
C ALA A 95 -12.13 13.37 13.07
N VAL A 96 -11.78 14.42 12.32
CA VAL A 96 -11.26 15.67 12.89
C VAL A 96 -12.30 16.34 13.79
N PHE A 97 -13.55 16.43 13.33
CA PHE A 97 -14.64 17.06 14.08
C PHE A 97 -14.99 16.30 15.36
N ARG A 98 -15.11 14.96 15.30
CA ARG A 98 -15.32 14.12 16.49
C ARG A 98 -14.20 14.33 17.51
N GLY A 99 -12.95 14.38 17.04
CA GLY A 99 -11.81 14.71 17.90
C GLY A 99 -11.90 16.12 18.49
N HIS A 100 -12.33 17.12 17.71
CA HIS A 100 -12.56 18.48 18.19
C HIS A 100 -13.62 18.52 19.28
N CYS A 101 -14.77 17.85 19.10
CA CYS A 101 -15.84 17.77 20.10
C CYS A 101 -15.34 17.19 21.43
N VAL A 102 -14.56 16.11 21.38
CA VAL A 102 -13.97 15.49 22.59
C VAL A 102 -12.96 16.42 23.26
N ARG A 103 -12.11 17.11 22.47
CA ARG A 103 -11.12 18.05 23.01
C ARG A 103 -11.73 19.34 23.57
N ALA A 104 -12.83 19.80 22.99
CA ALA A 104 -13.54 21.01 23.41
C ALA A 104 -14.40 20.77 24.66
N HIS A 105 -14.92 19.54 24.84
CA HIS A 105 -15.78 19.16 25.96
C HIS A 105 -15.34 17.85 26.62
N PRO A 106 -14.10 17.76 27.15
CA PRO A 106 -13.56 16.52 27.70
C PRO A 106 -14.39 15.97 28.88
N GLU A 107 -15.03 16.85 29.65
CA GLU A 107 -15.93 16.49 30.76
C GLU A 107 -17.15 15.68 30.32
N LYS A 108 -17.70 15.94 29.13
CA LYS A 108 -18.87 15.21 28.59
C LYS A 108 -18.53 13.77 28.18
N PHE A 109 -17.25 13.48 27.95
CA PHE A 109 -16.77 12.17 27.52
C PHE A 109 -15.97 11.45 28.63
N GLY A 110 -16.03 11.93 29.88
CA GLY A 110 -15.31 11.32 31.00
C GLY A 110 -13.78 11.42 30.90
N VAL A 111 -13.28 12.32 30.06
CA VAL A 111 -11.85 12.51 29.83
C VAL A 111 -11.35 13.60 30.77
N SER A 112 -10.38 13.28 31.64
CA SER A 112 -9.79 14.26 32.56
C SER A 112 -9.06 15.36 31.76
N LYS A 113 -9.13 16.62 32.22
CA LYS A 113 -8.61 17.84 31.54
C LYS A 113 -7.10 17.84 31.24
N VAL A 114 -6.40 16.75 31.54
CA VAL A 114 -4.96 16.48 31.35
C VAL A 114 -4.64 16.05 29.91
N ILE A 115 -5.43 16.48 28.93
CA ILE A 115 -5.02 16.46 27.51
C ILE A 115 -4.79 17.92 27.05
N SER A 116 -4.24 18.74 27.94
CA SER A 116 -3.52 19.94 27.53
C SER A 116 -2.27 19.47 26.80
N ARG A 117 -2.34 19.52 25.47
CA ARG A 117 -1.24 19.68 24.52
C ARG A 117 0.08 19.91 25.25
N THR A 118 0.95 18.91 25.29
CA THR A 118 2.34 19.09 25.70
C THR A 118 2.91 20.26 24.91
N GLN A 119 3.05 21.43 25.54
CA GLN A 119 3.80 22.53 24.97
C GLN A 119 5.24 22.03 24.86
N SER A 120 5.74 21.94 23.64
CA SER A 120 7.05 21.38 23.32
C SER A 120 8.22 22.27 23.73
N SER A 121 7.98 23.46 24.31
CA SER A 121 9.01 24.45 24.59
C SER A 121 9.54 24.46 26.04
N GLU A 122 8.83 23.92 27.03
CA GLU A 122 9.24 24.09 28.45
C GLU A 122 10.05 22.92 29.04
N LYS A 123 10.37 21.88 28.26
CA LYS A 123 11.08 20.71 28.82
C LYS A 123 12.16 20.12 27.91
N VAL A 124 12.96 20.98 27.28
CA VAL A 124 14.00 20.55 26.31
C VAL A 124 15.35 20.19 26.97
N GLN A 125 15.64 20.59 28.22
CA GLN A 125 17.01 20.45 28.74
C GLN A 125 17.30 19.26 29.67
N SER A 126 16.32 18.55 30.22
CA SER A 126 16.60 17.54 31.28
C SER A 126 16.24 16.09 30.99
N ILE A 127 15.82 15.71 29.77
CA ILE A 127 15.30 14.35 29.48
C ILE A 127 16.06 13.60 28.36
N ASN A 128 17.22 14.07 27.89
CA ASN A 128 17.85 13.51 26.69
C ASN A 128 18.59 12.17 26.91
N ASN A 129 18.69 11.67 28.15
CA ASN A 129 19.37 10.40 28.43
C ASN A 129 18.47 9.30 29.01
N LYS A 130 17.25 9.61 29.49
CA LYS A 130 16.39 8.63 30.17
C LYS A 130 15.34 7.98 29.26
N LYS A 131 15.02 8.59 28.12
CA LYS A 131 13.99 8.07 27.19
C LYS A 131 14.51 7.04 26.19
N ASP A 132 15.82 7.04 25.92
CA ASP A 132 16.42 6.10 24.97
C ASP A 132 16.53 4.68 25.54
N LEU A 133 16.71 4.53 26.87
CA LEU A 133 16.70 3.21 27.52
C LEU A 133 15.39 2.43 27.32
N LYS A 134 14.25 3.12 27.15
CA LYS A 134 12.93 2.47 27.07
C LYS A 134 12.49 2.12 25.65
N ARG A 135 13.17 2.60 24.61
CA ARG A 135 12.77 2.39 23.21
C ARG A 135 13.43 1.19 22.52
N HIS A 136 14.46 0.60 23.13
CA HIS A 136 15.13 -0.60 22.61
C HIS A 136 14.56 -1.91 23.16
N SER A 137 13.55 -1.88 24.05
CA SER A 137 12.85 -3.09 24.51
C SER A 137 11.67 -3.43 23.58
N VAL A 138 11.95 -3.66 22.30
CA VAL A 138 11.05 -4.39 21.40
C VAL A 138 11.75 -5.70 21.07
N GLY A 139 11.40 -6.75 21.82
CA GLY A 139 11.89 -8.11 21.60
C GLY A 139 13.15 -8.47 22.36
N GLY A 140 13.04 -8.67 23.68
CA GLY A 140 13.62 -9.78 24.46
C GLY A 140 15.10 -10.15 24.42
N TYR A 141 15.95 -9.58 23.55
CA TYR A 141 17.36 -9.91 23.48
C TYR A 141 18.15 -8.75 24.07
N ALA A 142 18.66 -8.94 25.29
CA ALA A 142 19.67 -8.07 25.86
C ALA A 142 20.95 -8.19 25.02
N ILE A 143 21.09 -7.35 24.00
CA ILE A 143 22.37 -7.12 23.34
C ILE A 143 23.21 -6.29 24.32
N ASN A 144 24.37 -6.84 24.63
CA ASN A 144 25.36 -6.31 25.56
C ASN A 144 25.81 -4.89 25.17
N PHE A 145 25.88 -4.01 26.17
CA PHE A 145 26.57 -2.71 26.18
C PHE A 145 26.52 -1.92 24.85
N ASP A 146 25.44 -1.16 24.64
CA ASP A 146 25.51 0.01 23.75
C ASP A 146 26.50 1.02 24.38
N SER A 147 27.71 1.08 23.85
CA SER A 147 28.67 2.12 24.21
C SER A 147 28.09 3.48 23.79
N PRO A 148 28.38 4.60 24.48
CA PRO A 148 27.96 5.92 24.01
C PRO A 148 28.37 6.20 22.55
N GLU A 149 29.46 5.58 22.10
CA GLU A 149 29.94 5.56 20.71
C GLU A 149 28.98 4.86 19.74
N ASP A 150 28.40 3.71 20.09
CA ASP A 150 27.46 2.97 19.23
C ASP A 150 26.15 3.73 19.04
N ARG A 151 25.71 4.42 20.10
CA ARG A 151 24.55 5.31 20.04
C ARG A 151 24.82 6.52 19.16
N ALA A 152 26.01 7.12 19.27
CA ALA A 152 26.43 8.21 18.40
C ALA A 152 26.53 7.74 16.93
N ALA A 153 27.12 6.57 16.69
CA ALA A 153 27.23 5.97 15.37
C ALA A 153 25.85 5.72 14.74
N THR A 154 24.91 5.15 15.51
CA THR A 154 23.54 4.92 15.05
C THR A 154 22.85 6.22 14.65
N LYS A 155 23.05 7.29 15.44
CA LYS A 155 22.48 8.61 15.14
C LYS A 155 23.05 9.20 13.85
N ILE A 156 24.38 9.16 13.69
CA ILE A 156 25.06 9.64 12.49
C ILE A 156 24.61 8.84 11.26
N GLN A 157 24.53 7.52 11.37
CA GLN A 157 24.07 6.65 10.28
C GLN A 157 22.63 6.95 9.87
N ALA A 158 21.73 7.12 10.85
CA ALA A 158 20.34 7.46 10.58
C ALA A 158 20.20 8.83 9.88
N GLU A 159 20.96 9.83 10.32
CA GLU A 159 20.97 11.16 9.71
C GLU A 159 21.49 11.13 8.26
N ILE A 160 22.59 10.42 7.99
CA ILE A 160 23.15 10.27 6.64
C ILE A 160 22.17 9.55 5.73
N ARG A 161 21.60 8.42 6.17
CA ARG A 161 20.57 7.69 5.39
C ARG A 161 19.39 8.60 5.06
N GLY A 162 18.92 9.38 6.04
CA GLY A 162 17.84 10.34 5.84
C GLY A 162 18.20 11.52 4.94
N PHE A 163 19.45 12.00 4.97
CA PHE A 163 19.94 13.02 4.05
C PHE A 163 19.99 12.53 2.61
N LEU A 164 20.53 11.33 2.38
CA LEU A 164 20.60 10.71 1.05
C LEU A 164 19.21 10.52 0.44
N ALA A 165 18.25 10.02 1.23
CA ALA A 165 16.87 9.85 0.78
C ALA A 165 16.23 11.19 0.38
N ARG A 166 16.40 12.23 1.19
CA ARG A 166 15.86 13.57 0.89
C ARG A 166 16.49 14.18 -0.37
N LYS A 167 17.82 14.08 -0.51
CA LYS A 167 18.54 14.55 -1.69
C LYS A 167 18.09 13.85 -2.97
N HIS A 168 17.80 12.55 -2.91
CA HIS A 168 17.29 11.80 -4.04
C HIS A 168 15.89 12.28 -4.45
N VAL A 169 14.97 12.44 -3.49
CA VAL A 169 13.61 12.96 -3.73
C VAL A 169 13.64 14.37 -4.31
N GLU A 170 14.52 15.24 -3.82
CA GLU A 170 14.70 16.59 -4.38
C GLU A 170 15.19 16.56 -5.83
N LYS A 171 16.12 15.65 -6.15
CA LYS A 171 16.60 15.46 -7.52
C LYS A 171 15.46 15.04 -8.45
N MET A 172 14.69 14.01 -8.08
CA MET A 172 13.53 13.55 -8.86
C MET A 172 12.52 14.69 -9.10
N LYS A 173 12.16 15.43 -8.05
CA LYS A 173 11.23 16.57 -8.16
C LYS A 173 11.72 17.65 -9.13
N LYS A 174 13.02 17.89 -9.18
CA LYS A 174 13.63 18.88 -10.10
C LYS A 174 13.54 18.40 -11.54
N GLU A 175 13.82 17.12 -11.80
CA GLU A 175 13.69 16.50 -13.13
C GLU A 175 12.23 16.53 -13.61
N ASP A 176 11.29 16.14 -12.76
CA ASP A 176 9.84 16.18 -13.04
C ASP A 176 9.37 17.61 -13.35
N SER A 177 9.82 18.59 -12.57
CA SER A 177 9.46 20.00 -12.77
C SER A 177 10.02 20.55 -14.09
N GLN A 178 11.23 20.15 -14.48
CA GLN A 178 11.84 20.53 -15.76
C GLN A 178 11.10 19.90 -16.94
N ALA A 179 10.76 18.61 -16.84
CA ALA A 179 9.97 17.93 -17.86
C ALA A 179 8.59 18.58 -18.03
N ALA A 180 7.89 18.85 -16.92
CA ALA A 180 6.60 19.53 -16.93
C ALA A 180 6.71 20.92 -17.59
N THR A 181 7.73 21.70 -17.24
CA THR A 181 7.96 23.03 -17.83
C THR A 181 8.18 22.95 -19.34
N LYS A 182 8.96 21.97 -19.82
CA LYS A 182 9.18 21.76 -21.27
C LYS A 182 7.88 21.43 -21.99
N ILE A 183 7.07 20.53 -21.44
CA ILE A 183 5.77 20.15 -22.03
C ILE A 183 4.84 21.36 -22.06
N GLN A 184 4.72 22.08 -20.95
CA GLN A 184 3.89 23.28 -20.85
C GLN A 184 4.31 24.35 -21.86
N ALA A 185 5.62 24.59 -22.04
CA ALA A 185 6.12 25.55 -23.02
C ALA A 185 5.77 25.15 -24.46
N HIS A 186 5.92 23.87 -24.80
CA HIS A 186 5.55 23.35 -26.13
C HIS A 186 4.06 23.50 -26.41
N ILE A 187 3.20 23.13 -25.44
CA ILE A 187 1.75 23.24 -25.58
C ILE A 187 1.34 24.71 -25.71
N ARG A 188 1.83 25.59 -24.83
CA ARG A 188 1.55 27.04 -24.91
C ARG A 188 1.95 27.60 -26.27
N GLY A 189 3.14 27.28 -26.75
CA GLY A 189 3.61 27.73 -28.07
C GLY A 189 2.79 27.15 -29.23
N TYR A 190 2.37 25.89 -29.16
CA TYR A 190 1.49 25.27 -30.16
C TYR A 190 0.13 25.98 -30.20
N LEU A 191 -0.48 26.24 -29.05
CA LEU A 191 -1.75 26.96 -28.95
C LEU A 191 -1.64 28.38 -29.55
N THR A 192 -0.56 29.12 -29.26
CA THR A 192 -0.33 30.44 -29.86
C THR A 192 -0.20 30.36 -31.38
N ARG A 193 0.59 29.41 -31.92
CA ARG A 193 0.74 29.25 -33.37
C ARG A 193 -0.58 28.87 -34.03
N LYS A 194 -1.35 27.95 -33.44
CA LYS A 194 -2.66 27.56 -33.94
C LYS A 194 -3.63 28.76 -33.96
N HIS A 195 -3.63 29.58 -32.91
CA HIS A 195 -4.49 30.76 -32.84
C HIS A 195 -4.12 31.83 -33.88
N LEU A 196 -2.82 32.06 -34.11
CA LEU A 196 -2.36 33.00 -35.15
C LEU A 196 -2.66 32.48 -36.57
N ASP A 197 -2.68 31.17 -36.76
CA ASP A 197 -3.04 30.51 -38.03
C ASP A 197 -4.54 30.65 -38.29
N GLU A 198 -5.38 30.42 -37.27
CA GLU A 198 -6.82 30.69 -37.30
C GLU A 198 -7.14 32.17 -37.60
N GLN A 199 -6.30 33.11 -37.14
CA GLN A 199 -6.43 34.55 -37.41
C GLN A 199 -5.83 34.99 -38.76
N GLY A 200 -5.20 34.07 -39.53
CA GLY A 200 -4.59 34.38 -40.82
C GLY A 200 -3.34 35.27 -40.74
N LEU A 201 -2.70 35.37 -39.58
CA LEU A 201 -1.52 36.21 -39.35
C LEU A 201 -0.17 35.47 -39.52
N LEU A 202 -0.20 34.16 -39.82
CA LEU A 202 0.97 33.35 -40.10
C LEU A 202 1.15 33.13 -41.61
N SER A 203 2.28 33.57 -42.17
CA SER A 203 2.66 33.33 -43.56
C SER A 203 3.27 31.91 -43.75
N PRO A 204 2.99 31.22 -44.87
CA PRO A 204 3.26 29.79 -45.05
C PRO A 204 4.71 29.48 -45.46
N SER A 205 5.70 30.02 -44.72
CA SER A 205 7.11 29.71 -44.99
C SER A 205 7.87 29.43 -43.69
N ARG A 206 7.75 28.20 -43.21
CA ARG A 206 8.88 27.53 -42.56
C ARG A 206 8.76 26.02 -42.69
N SER A 207 9.42 25.56 -43.73
CA SER A 207 9.57 24.17 -44.15
C SER A 207 9.97 23.24 -43.01
N ARG A 208 9.31 22.09 -42.94
CA ARG A 208 9.82 20.84 -42.35
C ARG A 208 11.29 20.67 -42.76
N SER A 209 12.23 20.81 -41.83
CA SER A 209 13.57 20.27 -41.98
C SER A 209 13.62 18.84 -41.43
N PRO A 210 14.04 17.83 -42.23
CA PRO A 210 14.28 16.48 -41.74
C PRO A 210 15.39 16.46 -40.68
N LEU A 211 15.12 15.85 -39.53
CA LEU A 211 16.07 15.64 -38.45
C LEU A 211 17.23 14.74 -38.92
N HIS A 212 18.44 15.30 -38.93
CA HIS A 212 19.68 14.56 -39.06
C HIS A 212 20.00 13.89 -37.71
N SER A 213 19.87 12.58 -37.64
CA SER A 213 20.33 11.75 -36.53
C SER A 213 21.86 11.81 -36.48
N VAL A 214 22.41 12.54 -35.51
CA VAL A 214 23.82 12.43 -35.15
C VAL A 214 23.90 11.40 -34.03
N GLU A 215 24.27 10.17 -34.38
CA GLU A 215 24.89 9.23 -33.45
C GLU A 215 26.12 9.91 -32.87
N SER A 216 26.12 10.12 -31.55
CA SER A 216 27.32 10.42 -30.80
C SER A 216 27.80 9.14 -30.15
N ASP A 217 28.56 8.37 -30.92
CA ASP A 217 29.61 7.52 -30.37
C ASP A 217 30.68 8.46 -29.79
N GLU A 218 30.82 8.51 -28.47
CA GLU A 218 32.13 8.69 -27.84
C GLU A 218 32.26 7.75 -26.65
N LYS A 219 33.22 6.84 -26.82
CA LYS A 219 33.81 5.98 -25.80
C LYS A 219 34.80 6.78 -24.94
N GLN A 220 35.01 6.24 -23.73
CA GLN A 220 36.20 6.32 -22.86
C GLN A 220 36.39 7.59 -22.02
N ASN A 221 36.15 7.47 -20.70
CA ASN A 221 37.12 6.94 -19.74
C ASN A 221 36.45 6.56 -18.42
#